data_AF-A0A2H0SQL1-F1
#
_entry.id   AF-A0A2H0SQL1-F1
#
_cell.length_a   1.000
_cell.length_b   1.000
_cell.length_c   1.000
_cell.angle_alpha   90.00
_cell.angle_beta   90.00
_cell.angle_gamma   90.00
#
_symmetry.space_group_name_H-M   'P 1'
#
loop_
_entity.id
_entity.type
_entity.pdbx_description
1 polymer ?
#
loop_
_entity_poly.entity_id
_entity_poly.type
_entity_poly.pdbx_seq_one_letter_code
_entity_poly.pdbx_strand_id
1 'polypeptide(L)' 'MKQNDIRKLHELETAELTQKLTELRLSFVSLRMQKFASKLANVAQVTHLAKDIARVQTVLTEKMKAATA' A
#
# COMPACT_ATOMS: atom_id res chain seq x y z
N MET A 1 -5.35 -9.05 -9.80
CA MET A 1 -4.92 -7.71 -10.27
C MET A 1 -6.09 -6.74 -10.11
N LYS A 2 -5.86 -5.53 -9.59
CA LYS A 2 -6.60 -4.34 -10.02
C LYS A 2 -5.56 -3.31 -10.39
N GLN A 3 -5.50 -3.04 -11.69
CA GLN A 3 -4.60 -2.12 -12.37
C GLN A 3 -5.10 -0.66 -12.26
N ASN A 4 -6.07 -0.40 -11.38
CA ASN A 4 -6.84 0.84 -11.35
C ASN A 4 -6.26 1.95 -10.47
N ASP A 5 -5.22 1.69 -9.69
CA ASP A 5 -4.84 2.64 -8.64
C ASP A 5 -3.60 3.49 -8.95
N ILE A 6 -2.71 3.14 -9.90
CA ILE A 6 -1.51 3.98 -10.12
C ILE A 6 -1.88 5.39 -10.63
N ARG A 7 -2.91 5.50 -11.47
CA ARG A 7 -3.43 6.78 -11.96
C ARG A 7 -4.23 7.53 -10.88
N LYS A 8 -5.09 6.81 -10.12
CA LYS A 8 -5.84 7.40 -9.00
C LYS A 8 -4.94 7.84 -7.85
N LEU A 9 -3.89 7.10 -7.54
CA LEU A 9 -2.90 7.45 -6.52
C LEU A 9 -2.12 8.72 -6.90
N HIS A 10 -1.94 8.98 -8.20
CA HIS A 10 -1.35 10.23 -8.67
C HIS A 10 -2.32 11.42 -8.52
N GLU A 11 -3.63 11.21 -8.78
CA GLU A 11 -4.68 12.22 -8.61
C GLU A 11 -4.99 12.55 -7.14
N LEU A 12 -4.82 11.60 -6.22
CA LEU A 12 -5.08 11.80 -4.79
C LEU A 12 -4.00 12.67 -4.14
N GLU A 13 -4.42 13.51 -3.19
CA GLU A 13 -3.55 14.42 -2.45
C GLU A 13 -2.54 13.63 -1.59
N THR A 14 -1.36 14.21 -1.33
CA THR A 14 -0.31 13.57 -0.53
C THR A 14 -0.79 13.18 0.88
N ALA A 15 -1.77 13.91 1.41
CA ALA A 15 -2.42 13.62 2.69
C ALA A 15 -3.27 12.33 2.65
N GLU A 16 -4.06 12.10 1.59
CA GLU A 16 -4.86 10.88 1.46
C GLU A 16 -3.98 9.64 1.23
N LEU A 17 -2.87 9.81 0.50
CA LEU A 17 -1.89 8.73 0.28
C LEU A 17 -1.27 8.24 1.59
N THR A 18 -0.94 9.15 2.50
CA THR A 18 -0.34 8.80 3.80
C THR A 18 -1.35 8.14 4.74
N GLN A 19 -2.61 8.58 4.74
CA GLN A 19 -3.69 7.91 5.46
C GLN A 19 -3.89 6.46 4.96
N LYS A 20 -3.97 6.27 3.64
CA LYS A 20 -4.11 4.95 3.02
C LYS A 20 -2.93 4.03 3.31
N LEU A 21 -1.71 4.58 3.33
CA LEU A 21 -0.50 3.84 3.71
C LEU A 21 -0.62 3.28 5.15
N THR A 22 -1.18 4.09 6.05
CA THR A 22 -1.36 3.72 7.46
C THR A 22 -2.39 2.59 7.61
N GLU A 23 -3.53 2.68 6.93
CA GLU A 23 -4.55 1.62 6.90
C GLU A 23 -4.03 0.31 6.31
N LEU A 24 -3.29 0.39 5.19
CA LEU A 24 -2.68 -0.77 4.54
C LEU A 24 -1.64 -1.44 5.44
N ARG A 25 -0.86 -0.67 6.20
CA ARG A 25 0.08 -1.22 7.19
C ARG A 25 -0.64 -1.91 8.34
N LEU A 26 -1.71 -1.33 8.86
CA LEU A 26 -2.50 -1.94 9.94
C LEU A 26 -3.07 -3.30 9.49
N SER A 27 -3.63 -3.32 8.28
CA SER A 27 -4.15 -4.54 7.64
C SER A 27 -3.04 -5.58 7.43
N PHE A 28 -1.82 -5.15 7.10
CA PHE A 28 -0.67 -6.04 6.92
C PHE A 28 -0.22 -6.68 8.23
N VAL A 29 -0.22 -5.92 9.34
CA VAL A 29 0.08 -6.46 10.67
C VAL A 29 -0.97 -7.49 11.07
N SER A 30 -2.25 -7.21 10.86
CA SER A 30 -3.34 -8.17 11.12
C SER A 30 -3.16 -9.48 10.33
N LEU A 31 -2.87 -9.39 9.02
CA LEU A 31 -2.59 -10.58 8.19
C LEU A 31 -1.33 -11.32 8.63
N ARG A 32 -0.29 -10.61 9.10
CA ARG A 32 0.93 -11.24 9.62
C ARG A 32 0.66 -11.97 10.94
N MET A 33 -0.21 -11.44 11.79
CA MET A 33 -0.68 -12.13 13.00
C MET A 33 -1.49 -13.39 12.66
N GLN A 34 -2.37 -13.33 11.66
CA GLN A 34 -3.10 -14.50 11.17
C GLN A 34 -2.17 -15.56 10.55
N LYS A 35 -1.10 -15.12 9.85
CA LYS A 35 -0.03 -15.99 9.34
C LYS A 35 0.70 -16.70 10.47
N PHE A 36 1.05 -15.97 11.53
CA PHE A 36 1.71 -16.53 12.69
C PHE A 36 0.81 -17.54 13.42
N ALA A 37 -0.48 -17.27 13.52
CA ALA A 37 -1.47 -18.18 14.09
C ALA A 37 -1.77 -19.41 13.21
N SER A 38 -1.08 -19.59 12.06
CA SER A 38 -1.31 -20.67 11.08
C SER A 38 -2.76 -20.82 10.60
N LYS A 39 -3.58 -19.76 10.73
CA LYS A 39 -4.99 -19.71 10.29
C LYS A 39 -5.19 -18.88 9.02
N LEU A 40 -4.12 -18.58 8.30
CA LEU A 40 -4.20 -17.70 7.15
C LEU A 40 -4.81 -18.43 5.95
N ALA A 41 -6.09 -18.14 5.68
CA ALA A 41 -6.82 -18.71 4.56
C ALA A 41 -6.28 -18.25 3.18
N ASN A 42 -5.63 -17.08 3.11
CA ASN A 42 -5.21 -16.49 1.84
C ASN A 42 -3.82 -15.84 1.91
N VAL A 43 -2.80 -16.60 1.53
CA VAL A 43 -1.40 -16.15 1.46
C VAL A 43 -1.19 -15.11 0.35
N ALA A 44 -1.97 -15.17 -0.73
CA ALA A 44 -1.84 -14.24 -1.86
C ALA A 44 -2.16 -12.80 -1.46
N GLN A 45 -3.10 -12.58 -0.54
CA GLN A 45 -3.44 -11.26 -0.02
C GLN A 45 -2.26 -10.56 0.66
N VAL A 46 -1.38 -11.29 1.34
CA VAL A 46 -0.16 -10.73 1.96
C VAL A 46 0.76 -10.13 0.89
N THR A 47 0.97 -10.87 -0.20
CA THR A 47 1.83 -10.41 -1.30
C THR A 47 1.20 -9.26 -2.09
N HIS A 48 -0.13 -9.25 -2.22
CA HIS A 48 -0.85 -8.14 -2.83
C HIS A 48 -0.71 -6.86 -2.01
N LEU A 49 -0.95 -6.96 -0.70
CA LEU A 49 -0.89 -5.81 0.20
C LEU A 49 0.52 -5.22 0.28
N ALA A 50 1.56 -6.06 0.28
CA ALA A 50 2.95 -5.60 0.23
C ALA A 50 3.27 -4.83 -1.06
N LYS A 51 2.76 -5.29 -2.21
CA LYS A 51 2.93 -4.59 -3.50
C LYS A 51 2.18 -3.26 -3.54
N ASP A 52 1.02 -3.18 -2.91
CA ASP A 52 0.25 -1.94 -2.87
C ASP A 52 0.91 -0.89 -1.95
N ILE A 53 1.47 -1.30 -0.81
CA ILE A 53 2.30 -0.42 0.04
C ILE A 53 3.49 0.13 -0.74
N ALA A 54 4.20 -0.73 -1.47
CA ALA A 54 5.36 -0.32 -2.26
C ALA A 54 4.98 0.72 -3.33
N ARG A 55 3.86 0.53 -4.03
CA ARG A 55 3.38 1.49 -5.04
C ARG A 55 3.06 2.85 -4.45
N VAL A 56 2.37 2.90 -3.30
CA VAL A 56 2.06 4.17 -2.61
C VAL A 56 3.35 4.91 -2.24
N GLN A 57 4.35 4.19 -1.74
CA GLN A 57 5.67 4.77 -1.43
C GLN A 57 6.40 5.28 -2.66
N THR A 58 6.32 4.57 -3.80
CA THR A 58 6.88 5.04 -5.08
C THR A 58 6.24 6.36 -5.52
N VAL A 59 4.91 6.46 -5.51
CA VAL A 59 4.19 7.70 -5.89
C VAL A 59 4.55 8.87 -4.98
N LEU A 60 4.65 8.64 -3.66
CA LEU A 60 5.12 9.68 -2.72
C LEU A 60 6.54 10.15 -3.06
N THR A 61 7.43 9.22 -3.40
CA THR A 61 8.82 9.54 -3.77
C THR A 61 8.88 10.30 -5.09
N GLU A 62 8.07 9.93 -6.08
CA GLU A 62 7.95 10.63 -7.36
C GLU A 62 7.45 12.06 -7.17
N LYS A 63 6.40 12.27 -6.35
CA LYS A 63 5.91 13.61 -5.99
C LYS A 63 6.96 14.45 -5.26
N MET A 64 7.71 13.87 -4.32
CA MET A 64 8.79 14.57 -3.64
C MET A 64 9.91 14.96 -4.60
N LYS A 65 10.34 14.06 -5.50
CA LYS A 65 11.37 14.36 -6.50
C LYS A 65 10.92 15.45 -7.48
N ALA A 66 9.67 15.40 -7.94
CA ALA A 66 9.10 16.42 -8.82
C ALA A 66 8.97 17.80 -8.13
N ALA A 67 8.78 17.85 -6.81
CA ALA A 67 8.75 19.10 -6.05
C ALA A 67 10.14 19.68 -5.76
N THR A 68 11.20 18.88 -5.89
CA THR A 68 12.58 19.29 -5.56
C THR A 68 13.43 19.55 -6.82
N ALA A 69 12.88 19.35 -8.01
CA ALA A 69 13.52 19.57 -9.31
C ALA A 69 12.94 20.82 -9.99
#